data_AF-A0ABD5P7L2-F1
#
_entry.id   AF-A0ABD5P7L2-F1
#
_cell.length_a   1.000
_cell.length_b   1.000
_cell.length_c   1.000
_cell.angle_alpha   90.00
_cell.angle_beta   90.00
_cell.angle_gamma   90.00
#
_symmetry.space_group_name_H-M   'P 1'
#
loop_
_entity.id
_entity.type
_entity.pdbx_description
1 polymer ?
#
loop_
_entity_poly.entity_id
_entity_poly.type
_entity_poly.pdbx_seq_one_letter_code
_entity_poly.pdbx_strand_id
1 'polypeptide(L)'
;MADVRWVGGSGGGEGDGSDHGSEDRAQLLLVTGLALAVLLVALALLLNTAIYTENLATRNDAAALNDAHAVRESVERGLVGAMTHTNYADHGDRETVYEHSVANWSDAVTVHAATRGTAVEVEHVPGSTVAGTRLTQDVEGSFTSADGSGDWTLVADASGSRNVRFNVSTTDLHALSDDGDEAEDYAGDSSMFRVVFDEAGGVAPSDADPTWELYLYEDGGEVGATLLRDDGTARTMEARCTATPTDGHVLVDVENEHVGGTDCSALDALTELTESHEIRFERAGTDTTPNVRGTYELFVADAVEDVDDGTKYEDETSVVDASPYATDAVYSAAATLSYDAGDTRYETTVAVDPSGYDRRYGIGGSLPGGAVAGGGGGGGGGGDGGGGDGGNAAPQSTVDGFSVAADGGKKYDFTVDWSAEDTDGSLTQVRLVLYDPDGNKEEEHEITPATNPDGGSYVFQDVQVKEKGGNANAGDWRVEVIVTDDEGMASTDSDETEAPP
;
A
#
# COMPACT_ATOMS: atom_id res chain seq x y z
N MET A 1 -46.58 47.93 -63.52
CA MET A 1 -47.34 48.78 -64.47
C MET A 1 -46.61 48.79 -65.79
N ALA A 2 -47.36 48.70 -66.89
CA ALA A 2 -46.99 48.77 -68.31
C ALA A 2 -46.10 47.61 -68.82
N ASP A 3 -46.55 46.63 -69.60
CA ASP A 3 -47.42 46.62 -70.81
C ASP A 3 -46.69 47.05 -72.11
N VAL A 4 -46.15 46.04 -72.80
CA VAL A 4 -46.48 45.63 -74.18
C VAL A 4 -45.96 46.40 -75.41
N ARG A 5 -45.67 45.56 -76.45
CA ARG A 5 -45.70 45.77 -77.93
C ARG A 5 -44.40 46.28 -78.59
N TRP A 6 -43.95 45.81 -79.76
CA TRP A 6 -44.53 44.98 -80.84
C TRP A 6 -43.39 44.59 -81.82
N VAL A 7 -43.48 43.39 -82.44
CA VAL A 7 -43.16 43.02 -83.86
C VAL A 7 -41.81 43.42 -84.50
N GLY A 8 -41.16 42.61 -85.32
CA GLY A 8 -41.47 41.30 -85.89
C GLY A 8 -40.86 41.19 -87.30
N GLY A 9 -40.74 39.95 -87.78
CA GLY A 9 -40.45 39.60 -89.17
C GLY A 9 -38.96 39.37 -89.48
N SER A 10 -38.55 38.43 -90.33
CA SER A 10 -39.16 37.27 -91.00
C SER A 10 -38.06 36.67 -91.90
N GLY A 11 -38.08 35.36 -92.10
CA GLY A 11 -37.27 34.64 -93.11
C GLY A 11 -36.18 33.79 -92.47
N GLY A 12 -36.17 32.46 -92.54
CA GLY A 12 -36.90 31.51 -93.38
C GLY A 12 -35.90 30.45 -93.85
N GLY A 13 -36.29 29.18 -93.82
CA GLY A 13 -35.59 28.12 -94.58
C GLY A 13 -35.34 26.82 -93.81
N GLU A 14 -36.18 25.84 -94.12
CA GLU A 14 -35.98 24.39 -94.20
C GLU A 14 -35.20 23.57 -93.15
N GLY A 15 -35.80 22.41 -92.84
CA GLY A 15 -35.09 21.16 -92.60
C GLY A 15 -35.46 20.51 -91.27
N ASP A 16 -36.35 19.51 -91.29
CA ASP A 16 -35.94 18.10 -91.11
C ASP A 16 -35.96 17.74 -89.61
N GLY A 17 -37.01 17.10 -89.09
CA GLY A 17 -37.23 15.68 -89.30
C GLY A 17 -36.37 14.88 -88.32
N SER A 18 -36.82 14.69 -87.08
CA SER A 18 -36.53 13.49 -86.26
C SER A 18 -37.04 13.64 -84.82
N ASP A 19 -38.11 12.90 -84.56
CA ASP A 19 -38.30 12.05 -83.37
C ASP A 19 -37.12 11.98 -82.38
N HIS A 20 -37.18 12.71 -81.27
CA HIS A 20 -36.28 12.52 -80.13
C HIS A 20 -37.07 12.65 -78.80
N GLY A 21 -38.08 11.80 -78.63
CA GLY A 21 -38.86 11.70 -77.39
C GLY A 21 -38.18 10.93 -76.25
N SER A 22 -36.93 10.47 -76.40
CA SER A 22 -36.30 9.50 -75.48
C SER A 22 -34.86 9.83 -75.03
N GLU A 23 -34.14 10.73 -75.70
CA GLU A 23 -32.71 10.96 -75.42
C GLU A 23 -32.46 12.01 -74.32
N ASP A 24 -33.24 13.11 -74.28
CA ASP A 24 -33.12 14.13 -73.23
C ASP A 24 -33.53 13.63 -71.83
N ARG A 25 -34.44 12.64 -71.75
CA ARG A 25 -34.85 12.03 -70.47
C ARG A 25 -33.81 11.05 -69.94
N ALA A 26 -33.15 10.30 -70.83
CA ALA A 26 -32.05 9.41 -70.44
C ALA A 26 -30.84 10.20 -69.95
N GLN A 27 -30.56 11.35 -70.57
CA GLN A 27 -29.47 12.23 -70.16
C GLN A 27 -29.76 12.96 -68.83
N LEU A 28 -31.01 13.39 -68.61
CA LEU A 28 -31.44 13.94 -67.30
C LEU A 28 -31.36 12.91 -66.17
N LEU A 29 -31.67 11.63 -66.44
CA LEU A 29 -31.50 10.54 -65.48
C LEU A 29 -30.03 10.26 -65.17
N LEU A 30 -29.13 10.37 -66.15
CA LEU A 30 -27.69 10.23 -65.95
C LEU A 30 -27.10 11.35 -65.11
N VAL A 31 -27.49 12.60 -65.37
CA VAL A 31 -26.99 13.77 -64.62
C VAL A 31 -27.53 13.76 -63.18
N THR A 32 -28.81 13.42 -62.98
CA THR A 32 -29.39 13.30 -61.63
C THR A 32 -28.82 12.11 -60.86
N GLY A 33 -28.58 10.98 -61.54
CA GLY A 33 -27.91 9.82 -60.95
C GLY A 33 -26.47 10.11 -60.53
N LEU A 34 -25.71 10.85 -61.35
CA LEU A 34 -24.35 11.28 -61.01
C LEU A 34 -24.35 12.27 -59.84
N ALA A 35 -25.26 13.25 -59.85
CA ALA A 35 -25.40 14.21 -58.76
C ALA A 35 -25.75 13.52 -57.42
N LEU A 36 -26.65 12.53 -57.44
CA LEU A 36 -26.98 11.70 -56.29
C LEU A 36 -25.77 10.87 -55.82
N ALA A 37 -25.02 10.27 -56.75
CA ALA A 37 -23.82 9.51 -56.41
C ALA A 37 -22.76 10.38 -55.73
N VAL A 38 -22.51 11.59 -56.23
CA VAL A 38 -21.56 12.53 -55.62
C VAL A 38 -22.03 12.99 -54.25
N LEU A 39 -23.32 13.27 -54.07
CA LEU A 39 -23.90 13.60 -52.76
C LEU A 39 -23.76 12.44 -51.75
N LEU A 40 -23.99 11.19 -52.18
CA LEU A 40 -23.82 10.02 -51.33
C LEU A 40 -22.35 9.79 -50.94
N VAL A 41 -21.41 10.01 -51.86
CA VAL A 41 -19.97 9.95 -51.55
C VAL A 41 -19.55 11.06 -50.60
N ALA A 42 -20.03 12.29 -50.80
CA ALA A 42 -19.77 13.40 -49.89
C ALA A 42 -20.38 13.13 -48.50
N LEU A 43 -21.59 12.57 -48.43
CA LEU A 43 -22.24 12.17 -47.19
C LEU A 43 -21.46 11.06 -46.48
N ALA A 44 -20.99 10.06 -47.22
CA ALA A 44 -20.17 8.97 -46.66
C ALA A 44 -18.82 9.48 -46.14
N LEU A 45 -18.17 10.41 -46.84
CA LEU A 45 -16.96 11.07 -46.37
C LEU A 45 -17.21 11.89 -45.11
N LEU A 46 -18.29 12.68 -45.06
CA LEU A 46 -18.67 13.45 -43.87
C LEU A 46 -19.00 12.54 -42.69
N LEU A 47 -19.69 11.42 -42.92
CA LEU A 47 -20.00 10.46 -41.87
C LEU A 47 -18.73 9.78 -41.35
N ASN A 48 -17.81 9.38 -42.24
CA ASN A 48 -16.52 8.84 -41.84
C ASN A 48 -15.67 9.85 -41.07
N THR A 49 -15.75 11.14 -41.42
CA THR A 49 -15.03 12.22 -40.73
C THR A 49 -15.66 12.52 -39.36
N ALA A 50 -16.99 12.51 -39.28
CA ALA A 50 -17.72 12.68 -38.02
C ALA A 50 -17.43 11.53 -37.05
N ILE A 51 -17.49 10.27 -37.52
CA ILE A 51 -17.12 9.09 -36.72
C ILE A 51 -15.65 9.15 -36.28
N TYR A 52 -14.75 9.62 -37.15
CA TYR A 52 -13.33 9.78 -36.78
C TYR A 52 -13.13 10.86 -35.72
N THR A 53 -13.85 11.97 -35.81
CA THR A 53 -13.75 13.09 -34.85
C THR A 53 -14.39 12.71 -33.51
N GLU A 54 -15.51 12.01 -33.54
CA GLU A 54 -16.22 11.52 -32.35
C GLU A 54 -15.43 10.41 -31.64
N ASN A 55 -14.80 9.51 -32.39
CA ASN A 55 -13.85 8.52 -31.83
C ASN A 55 -12.58 9.17 -31.29
N LEU A 56 -12.14 10.30 -31.82
CA LEU A 56 -10.95 10.99 -31.31
C LEU A 56 -11.26 11.72 -30.00
N ALA A 57 -12.39 12.42 -29.92
CA ALA A 57 -12.82 13.11 -28.70
C ALA A 57 -13.08 12.13 -27.55
N THR A 58 -13.84 11.06 -27.79
CA THR A 58 -14.17 10.07 -26.76
C THR A 58 -12.96 9.25 -26.29
N ARG A 59 -11.99 8.96 -27.17
CA ARG A 59 -10.74 8.30 -26.77
C ARG A 59 -9.84 9.19 -25.94
N ASN A 60 -9.81 10.50 -26.22
CA ASN A 60 -9.01 11.45 -25.44
C ASN A 60 -9.60 11.62 -24.03
N ASP A 61 -10.93 11.72 -23.92
CA ASP A 61 -11.63 11.79 -22.63
C ASP A 61 -11.44 10.51 -21.81
N ALA A 62 -11.53 9.33 -22.43
CA ALA A 62 -11.32 8.06 -21.75
C ALA A 62 -9.87 7.87 -21.25
N ALA A 63 -8.87 8.32 -22.04
CA ALA A 63 -7.47 8.28 -21.61
C ALA A 63 -7.22 9.23 -20.43
N ALA A 64 -7.72 10.48 -20.51
CA ALA A 64 -7.55 11.46 -19.44
C ALA A 64 -8.23 11.03 -18.12
N LEU A 65 -9.37 10.34 -18.20
CA LEU A 65 -10.03 9.77 -17.01
C LEU A 65 -9.23 8.62 -16.40
N ASN A 66 -8.69 7.70 -17.21
CA ASN A 66 -7.84 6.62 -16.72
C ASN A 66 -6.57 7.18 -16.04
N ASP A 67 -5.97 8.22 -16.61
CA ASP A 67 -4.82 8.90 -16.02
C ASP A 67 -5.17 9.56 -14.69
N ALA A 68 -6.34 10.22 -14.59
CA ALA A 68 -6.82 10.81 -13.35
C ALA A 68 -7.06 9.75 -12.25
N HIS A 69 -7.57 8.56 -12.61
CA HIS A 69 -7.70 7.44 -11.69
C HIS A 69 -6.35 6.90 -11.21
N ALA A 70 -5.39 6.70 -12.13
CA ALA A 70 -4.04 6.27 -11.76
C ALA A 70 -3.32 7.29 -10.86
N VAL A 71 -3.50 8.59 -11.12
CA VAL A 71 -3.01 9.66 -10.24
C VAL A 71 -3.67 9.57 -8.87
N ARG A 72 -5.00 9.39 -8.80
CA ARG A 72 -5.71 9.22 -7.52
C ARG A 72 -5.16 8.05 -6.70
N GLU A 73 -4.97 6.88 -7.29
CA GLU A 73 -4.41 5.71 -6.60
C GLU A 73 -2.97 5.95 -6.13
N SER A 74 -2.17 6.65 -6.94
CA SER A 74 -0.82 7.08 -6.53
C SER A 74 -0.86 8.09 -5.37
N VAL A 75 -1.88 8.94 -5.33
CA VAL A 75 -2.08 9.93 -4.27
C VAL A 75 -2.48 9.26 -2.98
N GLU A 76 -3.46 8.36 -3.04
CA GLU A 76 -3.92 7.58 -1.90
C GLU A 76 -2.76 6.83 -1.24
N ARG A 77 -1.94 6.12 -2.02
CA ARG A 77 -0.74 5.43 -1.51
C ARG A 77 0.30 6.39 -0.93
N GLY A 78 0.52 7.54 -1.57
CA GLY A 78 1.45 8.57 -1.06
C GLY A 78 1.00 9.14 0.28
N LEU A 79 -0.30 9.39 0.44
CA LEU A 79 -0.90 9.85 1.68
C LEU A 79 -0.84 8.79 2.80
N VAL A 80 -1.11 7.53 2.49
CA VAL A 80 -0.90 6.40 3.43
C VAL A 80 0.57 6.30 3.84
N GLY A 81 1.51 6.48 2.91
CA GLY A 81 2.95 6.53 3.22
C GLY A 81 3.33 7.70 4.13
N ALA A 82 2.77 8.89 3.88
CA ALA A 82 2.97 10.06 4.74
C ALA A 82 2.39 9.85 6.15
N MET A 83 1.21 9.22 6.24
CA MET A 83 0.59 8.84 7.52
C MET A 83 1.44 7.82 8.26
N THR A 84 1.95 6.81 7.56
CA THR A 84 2.84 5.78 8.13
C THR A 84 4.11 6.43 8.66
N HIS A 85 4.81 7.23 7.85
CA HIS A 85 5.99 7.95 8.33
C HIS A 85 5.68 8.78 9.58
N THR A 86 4.53 9.47 9.57
CA THR A 86 4.08 10.25 10.72
C THR A 86 3.80 9.39 11.94
N ASN A 87 3.19 8.22 11.81
CA ASN A 87 2.83 7.36 12.94
C ASN A 87 4.02 6.60 13.54
N TYR A 88 5.14 6.51 12.81
CA TYR A 88 6.35 5.80 13.23
C TYR A 88 7.55 6.72 13.52
N ALA A 89 7.47 8.00 13.19
CA ALA A 89 8.51 8.96 13.56
C ALA A 89 8.60 9.13 15.09
N ASP A 90 9.76 9.59 15.58
CA ASP A 90 9.89 9.93 17.00
C ASP A 90 9.20 11.27 17.33
N HIS A 91 8.53 11.28 18.48
CA HIS A 91 7.97 12.39 19.25
C HIS A 91 7.77 13.74 18.53
N GLY A 92 6.50 14.17 18.44
CA GLY A 92 6.13 15.51 17.98
C GLY A 92 4.62 15.67 17.83
N ASP A 93 4.20 16.85 17.42
CA ASP A 93 2.82 17.10 16.99
C ASP A 93 2.57 16.34 15.67
N ARG A 94 1.91 15.18 15.78
CA ARG A 94 1.63 14.26 14.67
C ARG A 94 0.84 14.92 13.55
N GLU A 95 -0.11 15.80 13.89
CA GLU A 95 -0.89 16.52 12.88
C GLU A 95 0.02 17.45 12.06
N THR A 96 0.85 18.26 12.74
CA THR A 96 1.81 19.13 12.05
C THR A 96 2.80 18.32 11.19
N VAL A 97 3.29 17.17 11.66
CA VAL A 97 4.20 16.30 10.90
C VAL A 97 3.50 15.72 9.67
N TYR A 98 2.25 15.29 9.79
CA TYR A 98 1.46 14.79 8.67
C TYR A 98 1.22 15.89 7.63
N GLU A 99 0.77 17.08 8.05
CA GLU A 99 0.55 18.24 7.18
C GLU A 99 1.82 18.59 6.38
N HIS A 100 2.97 18.62 7.04
CA HIS A 100 4.26 18.86 6.41
C HIS A 100 4.65 17.74 5.43
N SER A 101 4.38 16.48 5.79
CA SER A 101 4.67 15.33 4.93
C SER A 101 3.82 15.35 3.67
N VAL A 102 2.53 15.68 3.77
CA VAL A 102 1.61 15.85 2.63
C VAL A 102 2.08 17.01 1.74
N ALA A 103 2.46 18.15 2.32
CA ALA A 103 2.94 19.29 1.56
C ALA A 103 4.24 18.97 0.78
N ASN A 104 5.21 18.34 1.44
CA ASN A 104 6.47 17.94 0.80
C ASN A 104 6.24 16.93 -0.34
N TRP A 105 5.36 15.95 -0.12
CA TRP A 105 5.01 14.96 -1.13
C TRP A 105 4.22 15.59 -2.29
N SER A 106 3.31 16.53 -2.01
CA SER A 106 2.57 17.31 -3.01
C SER A 106 3.52 18.07 -3.93
N ASP A 107 4.51 18.79 -3.37
CA ASP A 107 5.54 19.48 -4.15
C ASP A 107 6.29 18.55 -5.10
N ALA A 108 6.66 17.35 -4.62
CA ALA A 108 7.35 16.35 -5.43
C ALA A 108 6.46 15.85 -6.59
N VAL A 109 5.19 15.55 -6.32
CA VAL A 109 4.22 15.11 -7.33
C VAL A 109 3.89 16.21 -8.33
N THR A 110 3.77 17.47 -7.90
CA THR A 110 3.55 18.61 -8.79
C THR A 110 4.70 18.76 -9.79
N VAL A 111 5.96 18.68 -9.33
CA VAL A 111 7.13 18.73 -10.21
C VAL A 111 7.09 17.57 -11.21
N HIS A 112 6.76 16.36 -10.76
CA HIS A 112 6.72 15.20 -11.62
C HIS A 112 5.58 15.27 -12.66
N ALA A 113 4.39 15.69 -12.25
CA ALA A 113 3.24 15.92 -13.13
C ALA A 113 3.55 16.97 -14.20
N ALA A 114 4.24 18.05 -13.84
CA ALA A 114 4.62 19.10 -14.79
C ALA A 114 5.50 18.58 -15.94
N THR A 115 6.35 17.57 -15.69
CA THR A 115 7.15 16.93 -16.76
C THR A 115 6.30 16.17 -17.78
N ARG A 116 5.08 15.77 -17.41
CA ARG A 116 4.09 15.08 -18.26
C ARG A 116 3.05 16.05 -18.84
N GLY A 117 3.20 17.35 -18.61
CA GLY A 117 2.27 18.37 -19.09
C GLY A 117 0.93 18.40 -18.34
N THR A 118 0.87 17.79 -17.17
CA THR A 118 -0.30 17.85 -16.27
C THR A 118 0.04 18.66 -15.02
N ALA A 119 -0.97 19.21 -14.37
CA ALA A 119 -0.85 19.82 -13.06
C ALA A 119 -1.56 18.93 -12.03
N VAL A 120 -0.82 18.53 -11.01
CA VAL A 120 -1.35 17.79 -9.86
C VAL A 120 -1.01 18.59 -8.62
N GLU A 121 -2.01 18.81 -7.78
CA GLU A 121 -1.87 19.47 -6.49
C GLU A 121 -2.64 18.64 -5.47
N VAL A 122 -2.00 18.41 -4.32
CA VAL A 122 -2.63 17.74 -3.17
C VAL A 122 -2.51 18.64 -1.96
N GLU A 123 -3.63 18.93 -1.33
CA GLU A 123 -3.72 19.81 -0.18
C GLU A 123 -4.42 19.08 0.96
N HIS A 124 -3.79 19.05 2.14
CA HIS A 124 -4.43 18.53 3.35
C HIS A 124 -5.71 19.33 3.65
N VAL A 125 -6.78 18.63 4.06
CA VAL A 125 -8.03 19.28 4.47
C VAL A 125 -7.90 19.68 5.94
N PRO A 126 -7.90 20.98 6.28
CA PRO A 126 -7.70 21.41 7.66
C PRO A 126 -8.78 20.85 8.59
N GLY A 127 -8.35 20.26 9.72
CA GLY A 127 -9.24 19.64 10.70
C GLY A 127 -9.90 18.34 10.24
N SER A 128 -9.40 17.72 9.15
CA SER A 128 -9.81 16.36 8.75
C SER A 128 -9.03 15.25 9.47
N THR A 129 -7.94 15.60 10.15
CA THR A 129 -7.13 14.67 10.92
C THR A 129 -7.93 14.19 12.13
N VAL A 130 -8.02 12.88 12.29
CA VAL A 130 -8.53 12.24 13.50
C VAL A 130 -7.33 11.72 14.28
N ALA A 131 -7.16 12.25 15.49
CA ALA A 131 -6.17 11.74 16.43
C ALA A 131 -6.55 10.31 16.84
N GLY A 132 -5.54 9.49 17.06
CA GLY A 132 -5.71 8.13 17.53
C GLY A 132 -4.50 7.65 18.30
N THR A 133 -4.52 6.37 18.63
CA THR A 133 -3.45 5.71 19.37
C THR A 133 -2.98 4.49 18.61
N ARG A 134 -1.67 4.33 18.47
CA ARG A 134 -1.02 3.09 18.03
C ARG A 134 -0.67 2.28 19.26
N LEU A 135 -1.20 1.06 19.32
CA LEU A 135 -0.94 0.08 20.38
C LEU A 135 -0.03 -0.99 19.81
N THR A 136 1.09 -1.26 20.46
CA THR A 136 2.14 -2.09 19.86
C THR A 136 2.85 -2.97 20.88
N GLN A 137 3.11 -4.20 20.47
CA GLN A 137 4.17 -5.06 21.00
C GLN A 137 5.03 -5.46 19.81
N ASP A 138 6.20 -4.83 19.67
CA ASP A 138 7.12 -5.02 18.54
C ASP A 138 8.33 -5.89 18.91
N VAL A 139 8.51 -6.18 20.19
CA VAL A 139 9.46 -7.17 20.70
C VAL A 139 8.72 -8.47 21.00
N GLU A 140 9.28 -9.59 20.55
CA GLU A 140 8.76 -10.93 20.82
C GLU A 140 8.54 -11.13 22.33
N GLY A 141 7.29 -11.29 22.74
CA GLY A 141 6.90 -11.30 24.14
C GLY A 141 5.59 -12.04 24.38
N SER A 142 5.26 -12.22 25.66
CA SER A 142 3.94 -12.73 26.07
C SER A 142 2.87 -11.68 25.76
N PHE A 143 1.63 -12.06 25.42
CA PHE A 143 0.55 -11.09 25.19
C PHE A 143 -0.05 -10.60 26.52
N THR A 144 0.76 -9.90 27.30
CA THR A 144 0.47 -9.45 28.66
C THR A 144 0.57 -7.93 28.75
N SER A 145 -0.16 -7.34 29.70
CA SER A 145 0.02 -5.92 30.05
C SER A 145 1.39 -5.67 30.68
N ALA A 146 1.78 -4.40 30.82
CA ALA A 146 3.03 -4.00 31.49
C ALA A 146 3.17 -4.52 32.94
N ASP A 147 2.07 -4.84 33.62
CA ASP A 147 2.09 -5.47 34.95
C ASP A 147 2.14 -7.01 34.93
N GLY A 148 2.17 -7.62 33.75
CA GLY A 148 2.30 -9.06 33.50
C GLY A 148 0.97 -9.84 33.50
N SER A 149 -0.19 -9.19 33.45
CA SER A 149 -1.49 -9.85 33.35
C SER A 149 -1.76 -10.35 31.92
N GLY A 150 -2.10 -11.64 31.74
CA GLY A 150 -2.53 -12.18 30.45
C GLY A 150 -4.04 -12.26 30.25
N ASP A 151 -4.81 -11.83 31.25
CA ASP A 151 -6.22 -11.50 31.11
C ASP A 151 -6.31 -9.98 31.26
N TRP A 152 -6.40 -9.25 30.15
CA TRP A 152 -6.39 -7.79 30.19
C TRP A 152 -7.04 -7.17 28.97
N THR A 153 -7.56 -5.96 29.16
CA THR A 153 -8.21 -5.16 28.13
C THR A 153 -7.17 -4.29 27.44
N LEU A 154 -6.95 -4.55 26.15
CA LEU A 154 -6.01 -3.83 25.29
C LEU A 154 -6.52 -2.41 25.05
N VAL A 155 -7.78 -2.29 24.66
CA VAL A 155 -8.49 -1.01 24.54
C VAL A 155 -9.94 -1.21 24.97
N ALA A 156 -10.46 -0.26 25.73
CA ALA A 156 -11.87 -0.21 26.13
C ALA A 156 -12.56 0.91 25.35
N ASP A 157 -13.83 0.71 25.00
CA ASP A 157 -14.68 1.72 24.36
C ASP A 157 -14.05 2.37 23.12
N ALA A 158 -13.34 1.60 22.29
CA ALA A 158 -12.68 2.09 21.10
C ALA A 158 -13.72 2.63 20.09
N SER A 159 -13.58 3.88 19.69
CA SER A 159 -14.46 4.54 18.71
C SER A 159 -14.28 3.98 17.28
N GLY A 160 -13.23 3.20 17.08
CA GLY A 160 -12.90 2.47 15.86
C GLY A 160 -11.54 1.81 16.00
N SER A 161 -11.33 0.70 15.30
CA SER A 161 -10.04 0.03 15.21
C SER A 161 -9.64 -0.24 13.76
N ARG A 162 -8.33 -0.22 13.50
CA ARG A 162 -7.73 -0.45 12.18
C ARG A 162 -6.47 -1.26 12.29
N ASN A 163 -6.18 -2.03 11.25
CA ASN A 163 -4.92 -2.75 11.09
C ASN A 163 -4.64 -3.63 12.33
N VAL A 164 -5.67 -4.33 12.81
CA VAL A 164 -5.59 -5.24 13.94
C VAL A 164 -4.83 -6.49 13.49
N ARG A 165 -3.57 -6.57 13.87
CA ARG A 165 -2.63 -7.62 13.44
C ARG A 165 -1.97 -8.28 14.64
N PHE A 166 -1.95 -9.61 14.61
CA PHE A 166 -1.26 -10.44 15.59
C PHE A 166 -0.31 -11.37 14.85
N ASN A 167 0.92 -11.50 15.31
CA ASN A 167 1.84 -12.51 14.80
C ASN A 167 2.23 -13.41 15.94
N VAL A 168 1.73 -14.62 15.87
CA VAL A 168 1.66 -15.49 17.02
C VAL A 168 2.65 -16.63 16.87
N SER A 169 3.47 -16.82 17.89
CA SER A 169 4.37 -17.96 18.01
C SER A 169 3.57 -19.24 18.24
N THR A 170 3.90 -20.27 17.47
CA THR A 170 3.25 -21.59 17.55
C THR A 170 3.64 -22.39 18.78
N THR A 171 4.73 -22.02 19.45
CA THR A 171 5.37 -22.87 20.47
C THR A 171 4.56 -22.99 21.76
N ASP A 172 3.84 -21.93 22.12
CA ASP A 172 3.13 -21.82 23.40
C ASP A 172 1.61 -22.04 23.24
N LEU A 173 1.10 -22.12 22.00
CA LEU A 173 -0.33 -22.32 21.72
C LEU A 173 -0.83 -23.67 22.26
N HIS A 174 -2.04 -23.64 22.82
CA HIS A 174 -2.69 -24.85 23.31
C HIS A 174 -3.23 -25.70 22.15
N ALA A 175 -3.01 -27.01 22.20
CA ALA A 175 -3.57 -27.94 21.24
C ALA A 175 -5.03 -28.24 21.56
N LEU A 176 -5.89 -28.39 20.55
CA LEU A 176 -7.25 -28.86 20.75
C LEU A 176 -7.26 -30.28 21.35
N SER A 177 -8.11 -30.48 22.36
CA SER A 177 -8.26 -31.77 23.01
C SER A 177 -9.25 -32.71 22.31
N ASP A 178 -10.04 -32.18 21.37
CA ASP A 178 -10.99 -32.90 20.50
C ASP A 178 -10.91 -32.37 19.05
N ASP A 179 -11.81 -32.82 18.17
CA ASP A 179 -11.88 -32.38 16.76
C ASP A 179 -12.34 -30.92 16.58
N GLY A 180 -12.87 -30.27 17.63
CA GLY A 180 -13.21 -28.85 17.65
C GLY A 180 -14.34 -28.49 16.68
N ASP A 181 -15.28 -29.41 16.51
CA ASP A 181 -16.44 -29.27 15.65
C ASP A 181 -17.62 -28.56 16.35
N GLU A 182 -17.55 -28.39 17.68
CA GLU A 182 -18.56 -27.71 18.49
C GLU A 182 -17.99 -26.44 19.16
N ALA A 183 -18.81 -25.40 19.35
CA ALA A 183 -18.39 -24.16 20.00
C ALA A 183 -17.93 -24.39 21.46
N GLU A 184 -18.52 -25.38 22.12
CA GLU A 184 -18.21 -25.81 23.47
C GLU A 184 -16.80 -26.37 23.63
N ASP A 185 -16.18 -26.89 22.55
CA ASP A 185 -14.83 -27.43 22.59
C ASP A 185 -13.79 -26.33 22.86
N TYR A 186 -14.06 -25.12 22.38
CA TYR A 186 -13.22 -23.94 22.60
C TYR A 186 -13.61 -23.20 23.88
N ALA A 187 -14.89 -22.84 23.99
CA ALA A 187 -15.39 -22.01 25.09
C ALA A 187 -15.30 -22.74 26.45
N GLY A 188 -15.42 -24.07 26.44
CA GLY A 188 -15.31 -24.92 27.62
C GLY A 188 -13.88 -25.15 28.10
N ASP A 189 -12.88 -24.98 27.24
CA ASP A 189 -11.47 -25.13 27.62
C ASP A 189 -10.94 -23.85 28.26
N SER A 190 -10.54 -23.92 29.53
CA SER A 190 -10.00 -22.78 30.27
C SER A 190 -8.58 -22.38 29.87
N SER A 191 -7.91 -23.16 29.02
CA SER A 191 -6.51 -23.01 28.65
C SER A 191 -6.33 -22.37 27.27
N MET A 192 -7.40 -22.31 26.47
CA MET A 192 -7.38 -21.75 25.12
C MET A 192 -7.28 -20.22 25.15
N PHE A 193 -6.21 -19.70 24.54
CA PHE A 193 -6.04 -18.28 24.30
C PHE A 193 -7.10 -17.77 23.32
N ARG A 194 -7.63 -16.58 23.59
CA ARG A 194 -8.53 -15.89 22.67
C ARG A 194 -8.35 -14.37 22.71
N VAL A 195 -8.65 -13.76 21.58
CA VAL A 195 -8.88 -12.32 21.44
C VAL A 195 -10.39 -12.11 21.43
N VAL A 196 -10.88 -11.24 22.30
CA VAL A 196 -12.31 -10.94 22.38
C VAL A 196 -12.57 -9.52 21.91
N PHE A 197 -13.56 -9.40 21.02
CA PHE A 197 -14.11 -8.15 20.52
C PHE A 197 -15.53 -8.03 21.09
N ASP A 198 -15.75 -7.06 21.97
CA ASP A 198 -17.01 -6.87 22.67
C ASP A 198 -17.66 -5.55 22.31
N GLU A 199 -18.71 -5.59 21.48
CA GLU A 199 -19.50 -4.41 21.08
C GLU A 199 -20.42 -3.92 22.22
N ALA A 200 -20.67 -4.75 23.24
CA ALA A 200 -21.56 -4.41 24.35
C ALA A 200 -20.86 -3.61 25.47
N GLY A 201 -19.56 -3.32 25.36
CA GLY A 201 -18.80 -2.51 26.33
C GLY A 201 -18.84 -3.07 27.75
N GLY A 202 -18.61 -4.38 27.90
CA GLY A 202 -18.64 -5.08 29.20
C GLY A 202 -20.04 -5.32 29.76
N VAL A 203 -21.10 -5.05 28.98
CA VAL A 203 -22.46 -5.51 29.26
C VAL A 203 -22.60 -6.95 28.74
N ALA A 204 -23.58 -7.70 29.27
CA ALA A 204 -23.84 -9.05 28.77
C ALA A 204 -24.22 -9.00 27.27
N PRO A 205 -23.66 -9.90 26.43
CA PRO A 205 -23.91 -9.90 25.00
C PRO A 205 -25.39 -10.10 24.67
N SER A 206 -25.78 -9.63 23.48
CA SER A 206 -27.13 -9.80 22.94
C SER A 206 -27.10 -10.05 21.44
N ASP A 207 -28.21 -10.48 20.84
CA ASP A 207 -28.34 -10.59 19.37
C ASP A 207 -27.94 -9.30 18.62
N ALA A 208 -28.19 -8.14 19.23
CA ALA A 208 -27.89 -6.83 18.66
C ALA A 208 -26.45 -6.39 18.89
N ASP A 209 -25.86 -6.80 20.01
CA ASP A 209 -24.52 -6.43 20.46
C ASP A 209 -23.79 -7.73 20.86
N PRO A 210 -23.38 -8.56 19.88
CA PRO A 210 -22.73 -9.83 20.18
C PRO A 210 -21.30 -9.61 20.69
N THR A 211 -20.76 -10.63 21.34
CA THR A 211 -19.33 -10.72 21.62
C THR A 211 -18.70 -11.69 20.62
N TRP A 212 -17.63 -11.27 19.95
CA TRP A 212 -16.86 -12.12 19.06
C TRP A 212 -15.59 -12.61 19.76
N GLU A 213 -15.36 -13.92 19.75
CA GLU A 213 -14.23 -14.57 20.41
C GLU A 213 -13.37 -15.28 19.34
N LEU A 214 -12.22 -14.71 19.00
CA LEU A 214 -11.24 -15.30 18.09
C LEU A 214 -10.29 -16.21 18.87
N TYR A 215 -10.40 -17.51 18.65
CA TYR A 215 -9.52 -18.52 19.22
C TYR A 215 -8.34 -18.82 18.30
N LEU A 216 -7.15 -18.89 18.89
CA LEU A 216 -5.92 -19.33 18.22
C LEU A 216 -5.34 -20.52 18.97
N TYR A 217 -5.04 -21.59 18.25
CA TYR A 217 -4.65 -22.88 18.83
C TYR A 217 -3.70 -23.65 17.93
N GLU A 218 -3.02 -24.63 18.50
CA GLU A 218 -2.19 -25.59 17.76
C GLU A 218 -3.08 -26.67 17.14
N ASP A 219 -2.88 -26.93 15.85
CA ASP A 219 -3.59 -27.96 15.09
C ASP A 219 -2.60 -28.83 14.31
N GLY A 220 -1.99 -29.80 15.00
CA GLY A 220 -1.19 -30.84 14.34
C GLY A 220 0.06 -30.31 13.61
N GLY A 221 0.67 -29.25 14.11
CA GLY A 221 1.79 -28.53 13.51
C GLY A 221 1.38 -27.30 12.67
N GLU A 222 0.08 -27.04 12.51
CA GLU A 222 -0.48 -25.80 11.98
C GLU A 222 -1.01 -24.91 13.11
N VAL A 223 -1.36 -23.67 12.79
CA VAL A 223 -2.17 -22.82 13.67
C VAL A 223 -3.59 -22.80 13.15
N GLY A 224 -4.53 -23.19 14.01
CA GLY A 224 -5.95 -23.02 13.78
C GLY A 224 -6.43 -21.66 14.30
N ALA A 225 -7.30 -21.02 13.51
CA ALA A 225 -8.04 -19.83 13.89
C ALA A 225 -9.54 -20.12 13.77
N THR A 226 -10.31 -19.80 14.80
CA THR A 226 -11.76 -20.04 14.82
C THR A 226 -12.46 -18.88 15.51
N LEU A 227 -13.46 -18.31 14.83
CA LEU A 227 -14.27 -17.24 15.40
C LEU A 227 -15.57 -17.81 15.97
N LEU A 228 -15.87 -17.48 17.23
CA LEU A 228 -17.16 -17.73 17.84
C LEU A 228 -17.93 -16.42 18.02
N ARG A 229 -19.24 -16.48 17.84
CA ARG A 229 -20.18 -15.42 18.18
C ARG A 229 -20.96 -15.81 19.43
N ASP A 230 -20.99 -14.97 20.44
CA ASP A 230 -21.86 -15.08 21.60
C ASP A 230 -22.96 -14.01 21.53
N ASP A 231 -24.21 -14.43 21.40
CA ASP A 231 -25.39 -13.54 21.36
C ASP A 231 -26.11 -13.41 22.72
N GLY A 232 -25.48 -13.91 23.79
CA GLY A 232 -26.04 -13.98 25.14
C GLY A 232 -27.01 -15.13 25.38
N THR A 233 -27.41 -15.86 24.33
CA THR A 233 -28.25 -17.06 24.40
C THR A 233 -27.46 -18.33 24.09
N ALA A 234 -26.62 -18.28 23.05
CA ALA A 234 -25.78 -19.38 22.61
C ALA A 234 -24.47 -18.86 22.01
N ARG A 235 -23.47 -19.75 21.94
CA ARG A 235 -22.28 -19.53 21.11
C ARG A 235 -22.46 -20.25 19.78
N THR A 236 -22.22 -19.55 18.68
CA THR A 236 -22.20 -20.14 17.34
C THR A 236 -20.79 -20.06 16.78
N MET A 237 -20.34 -21.16 16.17
CA MET A 237 -19.07 -21.22 15.48
C MET A 237 -19.22 -20.72 14.04
N GLU A 238 -18.34 -19.80 13.65
CA GLU A 238 -18.21 -19.35 12.27
C GLU A 238 -17.26 -20.28 11.49
N ALA A 239 -16.70 -19.80 10.37
CA ALA A 239 -15.69 -20.56 9.65
C ALA A 239 -14.43 -20.81 10.51
N ARG A 240 -13.74 -21.92 10.21
CA ARG A 240 -12.43 -22.27 10.76
C ARG A 240 -11.39 -22.13 9.66
N CYS A 241 -10.23 -21.60 10.01
CA CYS A 241 -9.09 -21.46 9.13
C CYS A 241 -7.89 -22.17 9.75
N THR A 242 -7.03 -22.77 8.92
CA THR A 242 -5.72 -23.26 9.37
C THR A 242 -4.64 -22.64 8.52
N ALA A 243 -3.49 -22.39 9.12
CA ALA A 243 -2.34 -21.85 8.44
C ALA A 243 -1.06 -22.57 8.84
N THR A 244 -0.22 -22.83 7.85
CA THR A 244 1.12 -23.35 8.09
C THR A 244 2.02 -22.22 8.62
N PRO A 245 2.72 -22.42 9.75
CA PRO A 245 3.62 -21.42 10.30
C PRO A 245 4.79 -21.12 9.36
N THR A 246 5.15 -19.85 9.28
CA THR A 246 6.40 -19.38 8.64
C THR A 246 7.34 -18.96 9.75
N ASP A 247 8.54 -19.55 9.80
CA ASP A 247 9.54 -19.32 10.85
C ASP A 247 8.99 -19.50 12.29
N GLY A 248 8.04 -20.43 12.46
CA GLY A 248 7.42 -20.73 13.75
C GLY A 248 6.30 -19.78 14.16
N HIS A 249 5.89 -18.86 13.29
CA HIS A 249 4.86 -17.84 13.55
C HIS A 249 3.75 -17.87 12.50
N VAL A 250 2.58 -17.34 12.89
CA VAL A 250 1.44 -17.11 11.99
C VAL A 250 0.93 -15.69 12.18
N LEU A 251 0.89 -14.93 11.08
CA LEU A 251 0.23 -13.63 11.02
C LEU A 251 -1.28 -13.82 10.89
N VAL A 252 -2.02 -13.19 11.80
CA VAL A 252 -3.46 -12.98 11.74
C VAL A 252 -3.67 -11.50 11.43
N ASP A 253 -4.27 -11.22 10.29
CA ASP A 253 -4.63 -9.87 9.84
C ASP A 253 -6.14 -9.80 9.75
N VAL A 254 -6.76 -9.13 10.73
CA VAL A 254 -8.22 -9.05 10.83
C VAL A 254 -8.81 -8.19 9.73
N GLU A 255 -8.14 -7.09 9.38
CA GLU A 255 -8.63 -6.12 8.39
C GLU A 255 -8.62 -6.69 6.97
N ASN A 256 -7.57 -7.44 6.63
CA ASN A 256 -7.48 -8.12 5.34
C ASN A 256 -8.08 -9.54 5.37
N GLU A 257 -8.68 -9.94 6.49
CA GLU A 257 -9.29 -11.27 6.67
C GLU A 257 -8.32 -12.42 6.39
N HIS A 258 -7.03 -12.28 6.74
CA HIS A 258 -6.01 -13.28 6.44
C HIS A 258 -5.49 -14.01 7.69
N VAL A 259 -5.21 -15.30 7.54
CA VAL A 259 -4.45 -16.10 8.52
C VAL A 259 -3.31 -16.81 7.77
N GLY A 260 -2.07 -16.54 8.16
CA GLY A 260 -0.86 -17.01 7.47
C GLY A 260 -0.78 -16.57 6.01
N GLY A 261 -1.33 -15.40 5.68
CA GLY A 261 -1.39 -14.87 4.32
C GLY A 261 -2.45 -15.51 3.41
N THR A 262 -3.36 -16.32 3.96
CA THR A 262 -4.47 -16.92 3.21
C THR A 262 -5.81 -16.36 3.68
N ASP A 263 -6.73 -16.12 2.74
CA ASP A 263 -8.12 -15.72 3.00
C ASP A 263 -8.78 -16.60 4.06
N CYS A 264 -9.35 -15.95 5.06
CA CYS A 264 -10.03 -16.55 6.19
C CYS A 264 -11.36 -15.84 6.39
N SER A 265 -12.42 -16.36 5.75
CA SER A 265 -13.77 -15.80 5.84
C SER A 265 -14.37 -15.82 7.25
N ALA A 266 -13.69 -16.42 8.23
CA ALA A 266 -14.07 -16.31 9.63
C ALA A 266 -13.90 -14.88 10.15
N LEU A 267 -12.96 -14.11 9.60
CA LEU A 267 -12.61 -12.77 10.07
C LEU A 267 -13.50 -11.65 9.48
N ASP A 268 -14.26 -11.94 8.41
CA ASP A 268 -15.20 -10.99 7.77
C ASP A 268 -16.09 -10.27 8.79
N ALA A 269 -16.64 -11.00 9.75
CA ALA A 269 -17.50 -10.45 10.81
C ALA A 269 -16.81 -9.40 11.70
N LEU A 270 -15.48 -9.43 11.81
CA LEU A 270 -14.71 -8.48 12.59
C LEU A 270 -14.39 -7.19 11.81
N THR A 271 -14.51 -7.20 10.48
CA THR A 271 -14.33 -5.98 9.66
C THR A 271 -15.55 -5.04 9.74
N GLU A 272 -16.69 -5.56 10.17
CA GLU A 272 -17.96 -4.82 10.32
C GLU A 272 -18.12 -4.13 11.69
N LEU A 273 -17.11 -4.22 12.58
CA LEU A 273 -17.11 -3.54 13.89
C LEU A 273 -17.10 -2.02 13.68
N THR A 274 -18.28 -1.43 13.62
CA THR A 274 -18.49 -0.01 13.31
C THR A 274 -19.00 0.81 14.50
N GLU A 275 -19.28 0.13 15.61
CA GLU A 275 -19.67 0.74 16.88
C GLU A 275 -18.51 0.75 17.89
N SER A 276 -18.75 1.41 19.02
CA SER A 276 -17.82 1.40 20.15
C SER A 276 -17.59 -0.04 20.62
N HIS A 277 -16.34 -0.48 20.71
CA HIS A 277 -16.04 -1.86 21.09
C HIS A 277 -14.81 -1.97 22.00
N GLU A 278 -14.76 -3.04 22.77
CA GLU A 278 -13.60 -3.41 23.58
C GLU A 278 -12.80 -4.52 22.87
N ILE A 279 -11.47 -4.43 22.91
CA ILE A 279 -10.56 -5.51 22.49
C ILE A 279 -9.77 -5.96 23.72
N ARG A 280 -9.80 -7.26 24.01
CA ARG A 280 -9.15 -7.84 25.19
C ARG A 280 -8.52 -9.19 24.90
N PHE A 281 -7.41 -9.46 25.56
CA PHE A 281 -6.79 -10.77 25.58
C PHE A 281 -7.29 -11.56 26.77
N GLU A 282 -7.65 -12.81 26.53
CA GLU A 282 -7.96 -13.76 27.58
C GLU A 282 -7.12 -15.02 27.45
N ARG A 283 -6.62 -15.46 28.59
CA ARG A 283 -5.80 -16.65 28.79
C ARG A 283 -4.51 -16.60 28.00
N ALA A 284 -3.92 -15.42 27.84
CA ALA A 284 -2.58 -15.26 27.28
C ALA A 284 -1.48 -15.82 28.22
N GLY A 285 -1.83 -16.11 29.48
CA GLY A 285 -0.93 -16.65 30.50
C GLY A 285 -0.33 -15.54 31.36
N THR A 286 0.95 -15.68 31.74
CA THR A 286 1.72 -14.61 32.40
C THR A 286 3.08 -14.52 31.73
N ASP A 287 3.86 -13.48 32.00
CA ASP A 287 5.22 -13.33 31.46
C ASP A 287 6.11 -14.55 31.74
N THR A 288 5.89 -15.19 32.90
CA THR A 288 6.65 -16.35 33.34
C THR A 288 6.11 -17.69 32.84
N THR A 289 4.84 -17.74 32.45
CA THR A 289 4.14 -18.94 31.96
C THR A 289 3.12 -18.54 30.89
N PRO A 290 3.56 -18.17 29.69
CA PRO A 290 2.63 -17.75 28.65
C PRO A 290 1.96 -18.94 27.97
N ASN A 291 0.75 -18.68 27.48
CA ASN A 291 0.00 -19.55 26.58
C ASN A 291 0.02 -19.01 25.14
N VAL A 292 0.51 -17.79 24.95
CA VAL A 292 0.70 -17.18 23.65
C VAL A 292 1.87 -16.19 23.73
N ARG A 293 2.68 -16.18 22.68
CA ARG A 293 3.75 -15.21 22.47
C ARG A 293 3.69 -14.66 21.06
N GLY A 294 4.32 -13.51 20.86
CA GLY A 294 4.44 -12.93 19.53
C GLY A 294 4.63 -11.42 19.55
N THR A 295 4.16 -10.80 18.48
CA THR A 295 4.03 -9.34 18.31
C THR A 295 2.60 -8.97 17.92
N TYR A 296 2.18 -7.75 18.21
CA TYR A 296 0.90 -7.23 17.72
C TYR A 296 0.96 -5.73 17.42
N GLU A 297 0.08 -5.29 16.53
CA GLU A 297 -0.19 -3.88 16.27
C GLU A 297 -1.69 -3.67 16.07
N LEU A 298 -2.19 -2.54 16.53
CA LEU A 298 -3.47 -1.99 16.11
C LEU A 298 -3.48 -0.47 16.26
N PHE A 299 -4.39 0.18 15.53
CA PHE A 299 -4.69 1.59 15.67
C PHE A 299 -6.12 1.77 16.16
N VAL A 300 -6.33 2.72 17.07
CA VAL A 300 -7.67 3.08 17.57
C VAL A 300 -7.94 4.57 17.40
N ALA A 301 -9.21 4.93 17.22
CA ALA A 301 -9.67 6.30 16.94
C ALA A 301 -9.80 7.18 18.20
N ASP A 302 -9.02 6.90 19.23
CA ASP A 302 -9.10 7.51 20.55
C ASP A 302 -7.72 8.01 20.98
N ALA A 303 -7.68 9.11 21.74
CA ALA A 303 -6.43 9.72 22.18
C ALA A 303 -5.70 8.82 23.20
N VAL A 304 -4.37 8.92 23.26
CA VAL A 304 -3.56 8.01 24.09
C VAL A 304 -3.94 8.12 25.58
N GLU A 305 -4.29 9.31 26.05
CA GLU A 305 -4.75 9.53 27.42
C GLU A 305 -6.10 8.87 27.78
N ASP A 306 -6.91 8.54 26.76
CA ASP A 306 -8.20 7.85 26.94
C ASP A 306 -8.01 6.32 26.88
N VAL A 307 -6.93 5.84 26.24
CA VAL A 307 -6.63 4.41 26.06
C VAL A 307 -5.73 3.86 27.17
N ASP A 308 -4.67 4.59 27.51
CA ASP A 308 -3.68 4.22 28.51
C ASP A 308 -3.77 5.09 29.76
N ASP A 309 -4.01 4.46 30.91
CA ASP A 309 -4.03 5.10 32.23
C ASP A 309 -2.65 5.08 32.92
N GLY A 310 -1.61 4.65 32.20
CA GLY A 310 -0.23 4.53 32.66
C GLY A 310 0.05 3.23 33.41
N THR A 311 -0.83 2.23 33.32
CA THR A 311 -0.65 0.92 33.96
C THR A 311 -0.69 -0.26 33.00
N LYS A 312 -1.28 -0.07 31.81
CA LYS A 312 -1.46 -1.15 30.82
C LYS A 312 -0.25 -1.32 29.92
N TYR A 313 0.41 -0.20 29.62
CA TYR A 313 1.49 -0.09 28.65
C TYR A 313 2.77 0.42 29.32
N GLU A 314 3.91 0.00 28.79
CA GLU A 314 5.22 0.52 29.14
C GLU A 314 5.40 1.92 28.54
N ASP A 315 6.12 2.78 29.26
CA ASP A 315 6.50 4.09 28.75
C ASP A 315 7.68 3.92 27.78
N GLU A 316 7.40 4.13 26.49
CA GLU A 316 8.36 4.05 25.36
C GLU A 316 9.65 4.87 25.64
N THR A 317 9.53 5.98 26.37
CA THR A 317 10.67 6.86 26.67
C THR A 317 11.53 6.40 27.84
N SER A 318 11.06 5.41 28.61
CA SER A 318 11.59 5.06 29.92
C SER A 318 12.55 3.87 29.92
N VAL A 319 12.44 2.97 28.95
CA VAL A 319 13.26 1.76 28.83
C VAL A 319 13.58 1.41 27.38
N VAL A 320 14.81 0.97 27.15
CA VAL A 320 15.21 0.32 25.89
C VAL A 320 14.43 -0.99 25.81
N ASP A 321 13.77 -1.26 24.69
CA ASP A 321 12.87 -2.42 24.49
C ASP A 321 11.57 -2.35 25.31
N ALA A 322 11.03 -1.14 25.59
CA ALA A 322 9.71 -0.97 26.20
C ALA A 322 8.64 -1.65 25.34
N SER A 323 8.01 -2.72 25.83
CA SER A 323 6.95 -3.42 25.12
C SER A 323 6.09 -4.21 26.11
N PRO A 324 4.75 -4.17 25.99
CA PRO A 324 3.97 -3.41 25.01
C PRO A 324 3.91 -1.91 25.34
N TYR A 325 3.67 -1.05 24.35
CA TYR A 325 3.56 0.41 24.52
C TYR A 325 2.42 1.01 23.69
N ALA A 326 2.02 2.24 24.04
CA ALA A 326 0.99 3.02 23.36
C ALA A 326 1.54 4.41 22.96
N THR A 327 1.29 4.85 21.73
CA THR A 327 1.80 6.14 21.21
C THR A 327 0.74 6.89 20.42
N ASP A 328 0.85 8.22 20.40
CA ASP A 328 0.01 9.07 19.56
C ASP A 328 0.15 8.71 18.07
N ALA A 329 -0.98 8.65 17.37
CA ALA A 329 -1.06 8.35 15.95
C ALA A 329 -2.11 9.23 15.24
N VAL A 330 -1.98 9.32 13.92
CA VAL A 330 -3.05 9.77 13.02
C VAL A 330 -3.87 8.55 12.64
N TYR A 331 -5.14 8.52 13.07
CA TYR A 331 -6.07 7.42 12.78
C TYR A 331 -6.75 7.56 11.41
N SER A 332 -7.03 8.79 10.98
CA SER A 332 -7.48 9.05 9.62
C SER A 332 -7.21 10.50 9.25
N ALA A 333 -7.14 10.78 7.95
CA ALA A 333 -7.03 12.14 7.45
C ALA A 333 -7.58 12.25 6.03
N ALA A 334 -7.85 13.47 5.57
CA ALA A 334 -8.28 13.72 4.21
C ALA A 334 -7.41 14.76 3.50
N ALA A 335 -7.26 14.60 2.20
CA ALA A 335 -6.63 15.58 1.32
C ALA A 335 -7.49 15.82 0.07
N THR A 336 -7.44 17.03 -0.46
CA THR A 336 -8.04 17.37 -1.74
C THR A 336 -7.01 17.15 -2.84
N LEU A 337 -7.36 16.33 -3.84
CA LEU A 337 -6.61 16.12 -5.06
C LEU A 337 -7.22 16.98 -6.17
N SER A 338 -6.40 17.85 -6.76
CA SER A 338 -6.71 18.57 -7.98
C SER A 338 -5.81 18.08 -9.13
N TYR A 339 -6.42 17.64 -10.22
CA TYR A 339 -5.76 17.20 -11.44
C TYR A 339 -6.25 18.04 -12.63
N ASP A 340 -5.32 18.64 -13.37
CA ASP A 340 -5.60 19.42 -14.58
C ASP A 340 -4.70 18.95 -15.74
N ALA A 341 -5.33 18.53 -16.83
CA ALA A 341 -4.70 18.09 -18.06
C ALA A 341 -5.23 18.88 -19.27
N GLY A 342 -5.34 20.21 -19.12
CA GLY A 342 -5.67 21.16 -20.18
C GLY A 342 -7.15 21.16 -20.58
N ASP A 343 -7.64 20.02 -21.08
CA ASP A 343 -9.03 19.83 -21.48
C ASP A 343 -9.84 19.06 -20.41
N THR A 344 -9.16 18.47 -19.42
CA THR A 344 -9.78 17.74 -18.31
C THR A 344 -9.36 18.35 -16.97
N ARG A 345 -10.34 18.69 -16.14
CA ARG A 345 -10.14 19.06 -14.74
C ARG A 345 -10.91 18.09 -13.85
N TYR A 346 -10.21 17.49 -12.90
CA TYR A 346 -10.73 16.55 -11.92
C TYR A 346 -10.35 17.03 -10.52
N GLU A 347 -11.31 17.04 -9.61
CA GLU A 347 -11.10 17.45 -8.22
C GLU A 347 -11.87 16.50 -7.32
N THR A 348 -11.22 15.98 -6.28
CA THR A 348 -11.82 15.00 -5.38
C THR A 348 -11.17 15.06 -4.00
N THR A 349 -11.88 14.58 -2.99
CA THR A 349 -11.30 14.35 -1.66
C THR A 349 -10.92 12.87 -1.55
N VAL A 350 -9.69 12.63 -1.10
CA VAL A 350 -9.16 11.31 -0.77
C VAL A 350 -9.06 11.25 0.74
N ALA A 351 -9.76 10.30 1.35
CA ALA A 351 -9.61 9.98 2.77
C ALA A 351 -8.69 8.77 2.87
N VAL A 352 -7.81 8.79 3.86
CA VAL A 352 -6.85 7.71 4.15
C VAL A 352 -6.91 7.35 5.62
N ASP A 353 -6.56 6.10 5.91
CA ASP A 353 -6.42 5.55 7.24
C ASP A 353 -5.30 4.49 7.24
N PRO A 354 -4.91 3.93 8.41
CA PRO A 354 -3.83 2.95 8.52
C PRO A 354 -4.06 1.60 7.82
N SER A 355 -5.27 1.26 7.37
CA SER A 355 -5.57 -0.05 6.76
C SER A 355 -4.91 -0.26 5.40
N GLY A 356 -4.57 0.82 4.68
CA GLY A 356 -3.93 0.76 3.37
C GLY A 356 -2.46 0.36 3.37
N TYR A 357 -1.91 -0.02 4.52
CA TYR A 357 -0.49 -0.30 4.71
C TYR A 357 -0.23 -1.80 4.91
N ASP A 358 0.58 -2.38 4.01
CA ASP A 358 1.25 -3.66 4.25
C ASP A 358 2.64 -3.37 4.85
N ARG A 359 2.90 -3.88 6.05
CA ARG A 359 4.15 -3.59 6.78
C ARG A 359 5.33 -4.23 6.05
N ARG A 360 6.34 -3.41 5.69
CA ARG A 360 7.70 -3.88 5.40
C ARG A 360 8.56 -4.06 6.66
N TYR A 361 8.09 -3.61 7.84
CA TYR A 361 8.86 -3.61 9.09
C TYR A 361 8.04 -4.06 10.31
N GLY A 362 8.60 -4.98 11.09
CA GLY A 362 8.30 -5.13 12.52
C GLY A 362 7.23 -6.14 12.92
N ILE A 363 6.75 -6.99 12.02
CA ILE A 363 6.08 -8.23 12.41
C ILE A 363 6.81 -9.38 11.72
N GLY A 364 7.61 -10.12 12.49
CA GLY A 364 8.48 -11.18 11.98
C GLY A 364 7.70 -12.33 11.36
N GLY A 365 7.50 -12.27 10.05
CA GLY A 365 6.94 -13.34 9.24
C GLY A 365 6.90 -12.89 7.79
N SER A 366 7.87 -13.34 6.99
CA SER A 366 7.90 -13.06 5.56
C SER A 366 6.63 -13.62 4.91
N LEU A 367 5.67 -12.76 4.55
CA LEU A 367 4.57 -13.16 3.68
C LEU A 367 5.10 -13.38 2.24
N PRO A 368 4.68 -14.45 1.55
CA PRO A 368 4.98 -14.62 0.14
C PRO A 368 3.94 -13.87 -0.71
N GLY A 369 4.39 -12.85 -1.44
CA GLY A 369 3.70 -12.36 -2.63
C GLY A 369 2.62 -11.29 -2.40
N GLY A 370 3.07 -10.04 -2.25
CA GLY A 370 2.19 -8.86 -2.22
C GLY A 370 2.92 -7.60 -2.71
N ALA A 371 3.54 -7.64 -3.89
CA ALA A 371 4.24 -6.49 -4.43
C ALA A 371 3.26 -5.40 -4.89
N VAL A 372 3.08 -4.35 -4.09
CA VAL A 372 2.49 -3.09 -4.52
C VAL A 372 3.62 -2.07 -4.71
N ALA A 373 3.91 -1.76 -5.98
CA ALA A 373 5.00 -0.89 -6.41
C ALA A 373 5.00 0.49 -5.72
N GLY A 374 5.99 0.74 -4.86
CA GLY A 374 6.33 2.07 -4.35
C GLY A 374 7.23 2.81 -5.35
N GLY A 375 6.74 3.90 -5.93
CA GLY A 375 7.50 4.71 -6.89
C GLY A 375 8.42 5.70 -6.19
N GLY A 376 9.72 5.40 -6.16
CA GLY A 376 10.80 6.35 -5.94
C GLY A 376 11.32 6.87 -7.29
N GLY A 377 11.29 8.19 -7.51
CA GLY A 377 11.60 8.82 -8.79
C GLY A 377 13.10 8.88 -9.12
N GLY A 378 13.44 8.53 -10.36
CA GLY A 378 14.72 8.82 -11.01
C GLY A 378 14.54 8.84 -12.54
N GLY A 379 14.66 10.01 -13.16
CA GLY A 379 14.16 10.26 -14.51
C GLY A 379 15.06 9.85 -15.69
N GLY A 380 14.45 9.78 -16.88
CA GLY A 380 15.14 10.02 -18.16
C GLY A 380 14.65 9.23 -19.38
N GLY A 381 13.95 9.91 -20.30
CA GLY A 381 14.03 9.62 -21.75
C GLY A 381 12.82 8.94 -22.39
N GLY A 382 12.07 9.68 -23.21
CA GLY A 382 10.88 9.20 -23.92
C GLY A 382 11.14 8.45 -25.24
N GLY A 383 10.08 7.82 -25.74
CA GLY A 383 9.96 7.26 -27.09
C GLY A 383 8.65 6.52 -27.29
N ASP A 384 7.83 7.00 -28.23
CA ASP A 384 6.48 6.54 -28.59
C ASP A 384 6.35 5.04 -28.95
N GLY A 385 5.22 4.44 -28.56
CA GLY A 385 4.38 3.67 -29.48
C GLY A 385 4.24 2.15 -29.29
N GLY A 386 3.30 1.75 -28.42
CA GLY A 386 2.28 0.72 -28.72
C GLY A 386 2.61 -0.77 -28.48
N GLY A 387 1.82 -1.40 -27.61
CA GLY A 387 1.65 -2.86 -27.49
C GLY A 387 2.17 -3.39 -26.16
N GLY A 388 1.30 -4.04 -25.38
CA GLY A 388 1.63 -4.53 -24.04
C GLY A 388 2.73 -5.59 -24.03
N ASP A 389 3.77 -5.32 -23.26
CA ASP A 389 4.76 -6.23 -22.70
C ASP A 389 5.11 -5.64 -21.31
N GLY A 390 5.33 -6.49 -20.29
CA GLY A 390 5.72 -6.04 -18.95
C GLY A 390 6.97 -5.18 -19.04
N GLY A 391 6.88 -3.93 -18.58
CA GLY A 391 7.97 -2.97 -18.75
C GLY A 391 9.18 -3.33 -17.89
N ASN A 392 10.37 -3.26 -18.51
CA ASN A 392 11.69 -3.17 -17.86
C ASN A 392 11.69 -2.04 -16.82
N ALA A 393 11.36 -2.37 -15.58
CA ALA A 393 11.58 -1.47 -14.46
C ALA A 393 13.00 -1.71 -13.97
N ALA A 394 13.76 -0.65 -13.71
CA ALA A 394 15.06 -0.80 -13.07
C ALA A 394 14.88 -1.54 -11.73
N PRO A 395 15.82 -2.44 -11.35
CA PRO A 395 15.73 -3.12 -10.08
C PRO A 395 15.69 -2.10 -8.95
N GLN A 396 15.03 -2.40 -7.84
CA GLN A 396 15.03 -1.58 -6.62
C GLN A 396 16.04 -2.19 -5.64
N SER A 397 16.84 -1.33 -5.01
CA SER A 397 17.79 -1.70 -3.96
C SER A 397 17.38 -1.02 -2.67
N THR A 398 17.49 -1.71 -1.53
CA THR A 398 17.29 -1.11 -0.20
C THR A 398 18.41 -1.53 0.73
N VAL A 399 18.86 -0.61 1.58
CA VAL A 399 19.62 -0.94 2.79
C VAL A 399 18.62 -1.24 3.91
N ASP A 400 18.51 -2.51 4.30
CA ASP A 400 17.57 -2.94 5.35
C ASP A 400 18.16 -2.76 6.75
N GLY A 401 19.49 -2.64 6.86
CA GLY A 401 20.14 -2.37 8.13
C GLY A 401 21.63 -2.14 7.96
N PHE A 402 22.17 -1.19 8.71
CA PHE A 402 23.60 -0.91 8.73
C PHE A 402 24.12 -0.76 10.16
N SER A 403 24.96 -1.71 10.58
CA SER A 403 25.49 -1.76 11.94
C SER A 403 27.00 -1.97 11.99
N VAL A 404 27.60 -1.57 13.10
CA VAL A 404 29.04 -1.64 13.33
C VAL A 404 29.35 -2.31 14.66
N ALA A 405 30.24 -3.30 14.64
CA ALA A 405 30.73 -4.00 15.82
C ALA A 405 32.26 -3.89 15.91
N ALA A 406 32.79 -3.69 17.12
CA ALA A 406 34.23 -3.64 17.33
C ALA A 406 34.81 -5.07 17.44
N ASP A 407 35.76 -5.45 16.57
CA ASP A 407 36.44 -6.76 16.62
C ASP A 407 37.75 -6.73 17.46
N GLY A 408 37.84 -5.78 18.39
CA GLY A 408 38.99 -5.63 19.29
C GLY A 408 40.16 -4.86 18.66
N GLY A 409 40.41 -3.65 19.19
CA GLY A 409 41.43 -2.72 18.67
C GLY A 409 40.82 -1.59 17.85
N LYS A 410 41.53 -1.10 16.83
CA LYS A 410 41.04 -0.04 15.89
C LYS A 410 40.43 -0.66 14.62
N LYS A 411 39.76 -1.79 14.79
CA LYS A 411 39.16 -2.56 13.70
C LYS A 411 37.70 -2.78 14.01
N TYR A 412 36.89 -2.66 12.97
CA TYR A 412 35.44 -2.74 13.05
C TYR A 412 34.94 -3.66 11.96
N ASP A 413 33.91 -4.40 12.32
CA ASP A 413 33.12 -5.21 11.41
C ASP A 413 31.84 -4.43 11.10
N PHE A 414 31.64 -4.09 9.84
CA PHE A 414 30.43 -3.40 9.38
C PHE A 414 29.49 -4.42 8.74
N THR A 415 28.32 -4.60 9.32
CA THR A 415 27.28 -5.51 8.80
C THR A 415 26.26 -4.68 8.04
N VAL A 416 26.02 -5.08 6.79
CA VAL A 416 24.97 -4.53 5.93
C VAL A 416 23.97 -5.62 5.60
N ASP A 417 22.72 -5.37 5.93
CA ASP A 417 21.55 -6.12 5.49
C ASP A 417 20.91 -5.35 4.33
N TRP A 418 20.58 -6.04 3.24
CA TRP A 418 20.10 -5.42 2.02
C TRP A 418 19.04 -6.27 1.34
N SER A 419 18.14 -5.61 0.63
CA SER A 419 17.12 -6.24 -0.21
C SER A 419 17.20 -5.71 -1.63
N ALA A 420 16.80 -6.55 -2.58
CA ALA A 420 16.76 -6.21 -3.99
C ALA A 420 15.50 -6.77 -4.64
N GLU A 421 14.73 -5.91 -5.30
CA GLU A 421 13.56 -6.32 -6.06
C GLU A 421 13.79 -6.07 -7.54
N ASP A 422 13.55 -7.09 -8.36
CA ASP A 422 13.59 -6.97 -9.80
C ASP A 422 12.38 -7.64 -10.41
N THR A 423 11.61 -6.87 -11.18
CA THR A 423 10.26 -7.26 -11.58
C THR A 423 10.27 -8.35 -12.64
N ASP A 424 11.35 -8.46 -13.42
CA ASP A 424 11.51 -9.50 -14.44
C ASP A 424 12.40 -10.68 -14.00
N GLY A 425 13.01 -10.58 -12.81
CA GLY A 425 13.77 -11.65 -12.18
C GLY A 425 15.19 -11.84 -12.71
N SER A 426 15.81 -10.79 -13.25
CA SER A 426 17.06 -10.87 -14.03
C SER A 426 18.29 -10.29 -13.34
N LEU A 427 18.30 -10.12 -12.01
CA LEU A 427 19.45 -9.54 -11.29
C LEU A 427 20.77 -10.23 -11.60
N THR A 428 21.74 -9.44 -12.09
CA THR A 428 23.06 -9.95 -12.47
C THR A 428 24.13 -9.64 -11.44
N GLN A 429 24.00 -8.53 -10.72
CA GLN A 429 25.03 -8.04 -9.83
C GLN A 429 24.45 -7.26 -8.65
N VAL A 430 24.93 -7.56 -7.45
CA VAL A 430 24.75 -6.71 -6.27
C VAL A 430 26.11 -6.28 -5.76
N ARG A 431 26.27 -5.00 -5.48
CA ARG A 431 27.55 -4.40 -5.13
C ARG A 431 27.40 -3.52 -3.91
N LEU A 432 28.18 -3.84 -2.88
CA LEU A 432 28.15 -3.21 -1.58
C LEU A 432 29.41 -2.36 -1.45
N VAL A 433 29.27 -1.07 -1.15
CA VAL A 433 30.40 -0.14 -1.09
C VAL A 433 30.42 0.57 0.25
N LEU A 434 31.53 0.47 0.97
CA LEU A 434 31.73 1.13 2.26
C LEU A 434 32.59 2.39 2.09
N TYR A 435 32.11 3.51 2.63
CA TYR A 435 32.80 4.79 2.63
C TYR A 435 33.17 5.22 4.06
N ASP A 436 34.37 5.80 4.19
CA ASP A 436 34.79 6.47 5.42
C ASP A 436 34.04 7.80 5.64
N PRO A 437 34.12 8.41 6.83
CA PRO A 437 33.48 9.70 7.12
C PRO A 437 34.04 10.89 6.31
N ASP A 438 35.19 10.73 5.64
CA ASP A 438 35.74 11.72 4.72
C ASP A 438 35.15 11.55 3.29
N GLY A 439 34.28 10.55 3.07
CA GLY A 439 33.68 10.19 1.78
C GLY A 439 34.59 9.37 0.86
N ASN A 440 35.69 8.81 1.36
CA ASN A 440 36.57 7.93 0.59
C ASN A 440 36.07 6.49 0.67
N LYS A 441 36.04 5.79 -0.48
CA LYS A 441 35.75 4.37 -0.52
C LYS A 441 36.86 3.57 0.19
N GLU A 442 36.48 2.80 1.20
CA GLU A 442 37.40 1.91 1.94
C GLU A 442 37.35 0.48 1.41
N GLU A 443 36.16 -0.09 1.20
CA GLU A 443 35.98 -1.45 0.71
C GLU A 443 34.77 -1.59 -0.22
N GLU A 444 34.78 -2.64 -1.05
CA GLU A 444 33.73 -2.95 -2.01
C GLU A 444 33.61 -4.47 -2.14
N HIS A 445 32.38 -4.98 -2.08
CA HIS A 445 32.08 -6.39 -2.29
C HIS A 445 31.08 -6.56 -3.44
N GLU A 446 31.28 -7.59 -4.25
CA GLU A 446 30.44 -7.90 -5.40
C GLU A 446 29.88 -9.31 -5.27
N ILE A 447 28.56 -9.42 -5.36
CA ILE A 447 27.79 -10.65 -5.28
C ILE A 447 27.22 -10.91 -6.67
N THR A 448 27.50 -12.09 -7.23
CA THR A 448 26.85 -12.59 -8.44
C THR A 448 25.76 -13.57 -8.04
N PRO A 449 24.47 -13.22 -8.15
CA PRO A 449 23.40 -14.10 -7.74
C PRO A 449 23.32 -15.36 -8.61
N ALA A 450 23.08 -16.51 -7.99
CA ALA A 450 22.81 -17.76 -8.73
C ALA A 450 21.32 -17.87 -9.15
N THR A 451 20.45 -17.20 -8.41
CA THR A 451 19.00 -16.98 -8.62
C THR A 451 18.65 -15.65 -7.95
N ASN A 452 17.63 -14.94 -8.46
CA ASN A 452 17.18 -13.62 -7.98
C ASN A 452 17.09 -13.58 -6.45
N PRO A 453 18.05 -12.96 -5.73
CA PRO A 453 18.03 -12.92 -4.29
C PRO A 453 17.19 -11.72 -3.88
N ASP A 454 16.10 -11.97 -3.16
CA ASP A 454 15.24 -10.90 -2.63
C ASP A 454 15.99 -10.07 -1.55
N GLY A 455 17.13 -10.59 -1.05
CA GLY A 455 18.04 -9.87 -0.17
C GLY A 455 19.24 -10.70 0.31
N GLY A 456 20.04 -10.13 1.21
CA GLY A 456 21.19 -10.78 1.82
C GLY A 456 21.83 -9.95 2.93
N SER A 457 22.79 -10.56 3.62
CA SER A 457 23.59 -9.91 4.65
C SER A 457 25.08 -10.09 4.34
N TYR A 458 25.88 -9.04 4.51
CA TYR A 458 27.32 -9.08 4.31
C TYR A 458 28.06 -8.30 5.40
N VAL A 459 29.21 -8.84 5.82
CA VAL A 459 30.07 -8.22 6.82
C VAL A 459 31.40 -7.80 6.20
N PHE A 460 31.68 -6.49 6.18
CA PHE A 460 33.02 -5.96 5.92
C PHE A 460 33.86 -6.17 7.18
N GLN A 461 34.73 -7.17 7.16
CA GLN A 461 35.50 -7.57 8.33
C GLN A 461 36.81 -6.79 8.45
N ASP A 462 37.26 -6.59 9.69
CA ASP A 462 38.62 -6.10 9.99
C ASP A 462 38.93 -4.68 9.44
N VAL A 463 37.92 -3.84 9.21
CA VAL A 463 38.07 -2.51 8.59
C VAL A 463 38.82 -1.58 9.55
N GLN A 464 39.98 -1.08 9.11
CA GLN A 464 40.84 -0.23 9.93
C GLN A 464 40.46 1.26 9.83
N VAL A 465 40.06 1.85 10.95
CA VAL A 465 39.85 3.29 11.04
C VAL A 465 41.20 4.00 11.06
N LYS A 466 41.53 4.72 9.99
CA LYS A 466 42.77 5.50 9.89
C LYS A 466 42.66 6.74 10.76
N GLU A 467 43.54 6.87 11.75
CA GLU A 467 43.66 8.12 12.51
C GLU A 467 44.26 9.23 11.64
N LYS A 468 43.50 10.28 11.40
CA LYS A 468 43.99 11.48 10.72
C LYS A 468 44.25 12.57 11.75
N GLY A 469 45.50 12.66 12.21
CA GLY A 469 45.94 13.73 13.11
C GLY A 469 45.74 13.49 14.62
N GLY A 470 45.53 12.23 15.03
CA GLY A 470 45.46 11.86 16.45
C GLY A 470 44.06 11.83 17.04
N ASN A 471 43.02 12.06 16.22
CA ASN A 471 41.67 11.62 16.50
C ASN A 471 41.38 10.40 15.60
N ALA A 472 40.81 9.34 16.17
CA ALA A 472 40.10 8.36 15.37
C ALA A 472 39.02 9.10 14.57
N ASN A 473 38.81 8.71 13.30
CA ASN A 473 37.69 9.20 12.51
C ASN A 473 36.40 8.58 13.09
N ALA A 474 36.01 9.02 14.30
CA ALA A 474 34.68 8.87 14.84
C ALA A 474 33.81 9.85 14.06
N GLY A 475 33.04 9.29 13.13
CA GLY A 475 32.16 10.01 12.24
C GLY A 475 31.31 8.99 11.48
N ASP A 476 30.34 9.50 10.74
CA ASP A 476 29.36 8.69 10.05
C ASP A 476 30.01 7.94 8.89
N TRP A 477 30.06 6.62 9.00
CA TRP A 477 30.40 5.74 7.89
C TRP A 477 29.16 5.60 7.02
N ARG A 478 29.34 5.52 5.69
CA ARG A 478 28.24 5.31 4.75
C ARG A 478 28.39 3.99 4.03
N VAL A 479 27.31 3.24 3.88
CA VAL A 479 27.23 2.10 2.97
C VAL A 479 26.34 2.45 1.79
N GLU A 480 26.71 1.99 0.60
CA GLU A 480 25.88 2.05 -0.60
C GLU A 480 25.63 0.62 -1.11
N VAL A 481 24.37 0.27 -1.32
CA VAL A 481 23.94 -0.96 -2.00
C VAL A 481 23.57 -0.58 -3.43
N ILE A 482 24.23 -1.21 -4.41
CA ILE A 482 24.02 -0.97 -5.83
C ILE A 482 23.62 -2.28 -6.47
N VAL A 483 22.43 -2.33 -7.07
CA VAL A 483 21.88 -3.52 -7.73
C VAL A 483 21.84 -3.28 -9.23
N THR A 484 22.15 -4.28 -10.05
CA THR A 484 22.16 -4.19 -11.52
C THR A 484 21.50 -5.43 -12.16
N ASP A 485 20.61 -5.20 -13.11
CA ASP A 485 19.89 -6.24 -13.90
C ASP A 485 20.70 -6.72 -15.12
N ASP A 486 20.15 -7.59 -15.95
CA ASP A 486 20.84 -8.10 -17.15
C ASP A 486 20.76 -7.15 -18.36
N GLU A 487 19.89 -6.14 -18.30
CA GLU A 487 19.85 -5.03 -19.25
C GLU A 487 20.81 -3.88 -18.90
N GLY A 488 21.44 -3.94 -17.73
CA GLY A 488 22.43 -2.97 -17.24
C GLY A 488 21.82 -1.72 -16.60
N MET A 489 20.54 -1.74 -16.23
CA MET A 489 19.95 -0.73 -15.36
C MET A 489 20.39 -0.99 -13.93
N ALA A 490 20.57 0.09 -13.17
CA ALA A 490 21.00 -0.02 -11.78
C ALA A 490 20.22 0.91 -10.86
N SER A 491 20.00 0.46 -9.64
CA SER A 491 19.54 1.28 -8.52
C SER A 491 20.63 1.41 -7.46
N THR A 492 20.49 2.40 -6.60
CA THR A 492 21.38 2.63 -5.47
C THR A 492 20.58 3.13 -4.29
N ASP A 493 20.84 2.54 -3.13
CA ASP A 493 20.38 3.04 -1.84
C ASP A 493 21.55 3.12 -0.86
N SER A 494 21.42 3.94 0.18
CA SER A 494 22.51 4.22 1.11
C SER A 494 22.04 4.49 2.53
N ASP A 495 22.84 4.05 3.51
CA ASP A 495 22.61 4.31 4.92
C ASP A 495 23.91 4.73 5.63
N GLU A 496 23.79 5.38 6.78
CA GLU A 496 24.91 5.92 7.56
C GLU A 496 24.89 5.42 9.02
N THR A 497 26.06 5.08 9.57
CA THR A 497 26.20 4.65 10.97
C THR A 497 27.49 5.19 11.61
N GLU A 498 27.42 5.58 12.88
CA GLU A 498 28.59 6.11 13.59
C GLU A 498 29.43 4.96 14.18
N ALA A 499 30.72 4.89 13.80
CA ALA A 499 31.64 3.93 14.40
C ALA A 499 32.00 4.35 15.84
N PRO A 500 31.92 3.44 16.83
CA PRO A 500 32.25 3.78 18.21
C PRO A 500 33.72 4.22 18.35
N PRO A 501 34.02 5.21 19.23
CA PRO A 501 35.32 5.88 19.29
C PRO A 501 36.51 5.03 19.74
#